data_AF-A0A7S3S5W4-F1
#
_entry.id   AF-A0A7S3S5W4-F1
#
_cell.length_a   1.000
_cell.length_b   1.000
_cell.length_c   1.000
_cell.angle_alpha   90.00
_cell.angle_beta   90.00
_cell.angle_gamma   90.00
#
_symmetry.space_group_name_H-M   'P 1'
#
loop_
_entity.id
_entity.type
_entity.pdbx_description
1 polymer ?
#
loop_
_entity_poly.entity_id
_entity_poly.type
_entity_poly.pdbx_seq_one_letter_code
_entity_poly.pdbx_strand_id
1 'polypeptide(L)'
;EEDFGGYIEYSSFDKTDYDQCIGKKCIIYGHGAFSIENVRTLVEKKASKIYVVCRTRNLSGTKITSWLVGLLEFPMPATVMLESFSKMYDLLGYDVWKSPS
;
A
#
# COMPACT_ATOMS: atom_id res chain seq x y z
N GLU A 1 -20.64 7.92 10.50
CA GLU A 1 -21.08 7.02 9.41
C GLU A 1 -22.39 7.49 8.80
N GLU A 2 -23.37 7.85 9.63
CA GLU A 2 -24.73 8.24 9.19
C GLU A 2 -24.77 9.41 8.19
N ASP A 3 -23.90 10.42 8.33
CA ASP A 3 -23.86 11.57 7.41
C ASP A 3 -23.10 11.31 6.09
N PHE A 4 -22.26 10.26 6.04
CA PHE A 4 -21.41 10.01 4.87
C PHE A 4 -22.20 9.40 3.71
N GLY A 5 -23.24 8.62 4.01
CA GLY A 5 -24.14 7.99 3.03
C GLY A 5 -23.46 6.98 2.08
N GLY A 6 -22.17 6.69 2.27
CA GLY A 6 -21.40 5.73 1.50
C GLY A 6 -21.05 4.48 2.30
N TYR A 7 -20.55 3.47 1.60
CA TYR A 7 -20.07 2.23 2.22
C TYR A 7 -18.80 2.52 3.04
N ILE A 8 -18.85 2.20 4.33
CA ILE A 8 -17.73 2.29 5.27
C ILE A 8 -17.57 0.91 5.89
N GLU A 9 -16.34 0.39 5.90
CA GLU A 9 -16.02 -0.88 6.51
C GLU A 9 -14.58 -0.88 7.01
N TYR A 10 -14.33 -1.66 8.06
CA TYR A 10 -12.98 -1.94 8.51
C TYR A 10 -12.35 -3.01 7.62
N SER A 11 -11.43 -2.59 6.75
CA SER A 11 -10.83 -3.41 5.70
C SER A 11 -9.74 -4.37 6.19
N SER A 12 -10.03 -5.13 7.24
CA SER A 12 -9.20 -6.24 7.70
C SER A 12 -9.88 -7.57 7.41
N PHE A 13 -9.13 -8.54 6.91
CA PHE A 13 -9.61 -9.86 6.54
C PHE A 13 -10.69 -9.80 5.43
N ASP A 14 -11.71 -10.66 5.50
CA ASP A 14 -12.74 -10.83 4.46
C ASP A 14 -14.01 -10.00 4.70
N LYS A 15 -13.93 -8.93 5.49
CA LYS A 15 -15.10 -8.12 5.85
C LYS A 15 -15.55 -7.15 4.75
N THR A 16 -14.63 -6.78 3.85
CA THR A 16 -14.91 -5.78 2.81
C THR A 16 -15.48 -6.41 1.56
N ASP A 17 -16.69 -6.00 1.20
CA ASP A 17 -17.30 -6.31 -0.08
C ASP A 17 -16.75 -5.37 -1.16
N TYR A 18 -15.72 -5.83 -1.87
CA TYR A 18 -15.06 -5.04 -2.91
C TYR A 18 -15.88 -4.85 -4.19
N ASP A 19 -16.96 -5.60 -4.39
CA ASP A 19 -17.83 -5.38 -5.55
C ASP A 19 -18.58 -4.04 -5.43
N GLN A 20 -18.80 -3.57 -4.20
CA GLN A 20 -19.32 -2.23 -3.93
C GLN A 20 -18.34 -1.11 -4.30
N CYS A 21 -17.08 -1.41 -4.62
CA CYS A 21 -16.06 -0.42 -4.97
C CYS A 21 -15.88 -0.22 -6.48
N ILE A 22 -16.49 -1.07 -7.32
CA ILE A 22 -16.34 -1.04 -8.78
C ILE A 22 -16.79 0.33 -9.32
N GLY A 23 -15.91 1.00 -10.06
CA GLY A 23 -16.19 2.32 -10.65
C GLY A 23 -16.34 3.46 -9.64
N LYS A 24 -16.18 3.22 -8.33
CA LYS A 24 -16.31 4.25 -7.28
C LYS A 24 -14.98 4.88 -6.90
N LYS A 25 -15.05 6.01 -6.22
CA LYS A 25 -13.90 6.64 -5.56
C LYS A 25 -13.79 6.07 -4.16
N CYS A 26 -12.63 5.51 -3.83
CA CYS A 26 -12.38 4.84 -2.56
C CYS A 26 -11.34 5.62 -1.75
N ILE A 27 -11.52 5.64 -0.43
CA ILE A 27 -10.58 6.24 0.52
C ILE A 27 -10.13 5.14 1.48
N ILE A 28 -8.82 4.98 1.63
CA ILE A 28 -8.21 4.11 2.63
C ILE A 28 -7.54 5.00 3.67
N TYR A 29 -7.86 4.78 4.94
CA TYR A 29 -7.19 5.41 6.07
C TYR A 29 -6.09 4.48 6.60
N GLY A 30 -4.85 4.97 6.60
CA GLY A 30 -3.66 4.22 6.98
C GLY A 30 -2.74 3.88 5.80
N HIS A 31 -1.47 3.61 6.11
CA HIS A 31 -0.45 3.22 5.13
C HIS A 31 0.38 2.03 5.65
N GLY A 32 -0.33 1.00 6.13
CA GLY A 32 0.25 -0.26 6.59
C GLY A 32 0.18 -1.35 5.53
N ALA A 33 0.62 -2.57 5.88
CA ALA A 33 0.61 -3.71 4.97
C ALA A 33 -0.78 -4.02 4.39
N PHE A 34 -1.82 -4.03 5.25
CA PHE A 34 -3.21 -4.24 4.81
C PHE A 34 -3.70 -3.13 3.88
N SER A 35 -3.33 -1.88 4.13
CA SER A 35 -3.70 -0.76 3.27
C SER A 35 -3.19 -0.95 1.84
N ILE A 36 -1.93 -1.38 1.68
CA ILE A 36 -1.33 -1.61 0.36
C ILE A 36 -1.96 -2.81 -0.36
N GLU A 37 -2.24 -3.90 0.36
CA GLU A 37 -2.97 -5.05 -0.19
C GLU A 37 -4.38 -4.65 -0.67
N ASN A 38 -5.09 -3.82 0.09
CA ASN A 38 -6.43 -3.34 -0.30
C ASN A 38 -6.37 -2.37 -1.48
N VAL A 39 -5.32 -1.54 -1.60
CA VAL A 39 -5.08 -0.74 -2.81
C VAL A 39 -4.96 -1.66 -4.03
N ARG A 40 -4.20 -2.76 -3.94
CA ARG A 40 -4.11 -3.75 -5.03
C ARG A 40 -5.49 -4.29 -5.39
N THR A 41 -6.25 -4.77 -4.41
CA THR A 41 -7.59 -5.34 -4.66
C THR A 41 -8.56 -4.32 -5.25
N LEU A 42 -8.52 -3.06 -4.82
CA LEU A 42 -9.33 -1.99 -5.40
C LEU A 42 -8.97 -1.71 -6.86
N VAL A 43 -7.68 -1.77 -7.22
CA VAL A 43 -7.24 -1.65 -8.62
C VAL A 43 -7.74 -2.85 -9.43
N GLU A 44 -7.61 -4.08 -8.92
CA GLU A 44 -8.12 -5.31 -9.56
C GLU A 44 -9.64 -5.24 -9.78
N LYS A 45 -10.37 -4.63 -8.84
CA LYS A 45 -11.82 -4.42 -8.90
C LYS A 45 -12.22 -3.13 -9.63
N LYS A 46 -11.31 -2.50 -10.38
CA LYS A 46 -11.60 -1.33 -11.23
C LYS A 46 -12.24 -0.17 -10.47
N ALA A 47 -11.79 0.10 -9.25
CA ALA A 47 -12.12 1.34 -8.57
C ALA A 47 -11.70 2.54 -9.46
N SER A 48 -12.54 3.57 -9.55
CA SER A 48 -12.28 4.73 -10.42
C SER A 48 -11.09 5.56 -9.94
N LYS A 49 -10.96 5.72 -8.61
CA LYS A 49 -9.86 6.47 -7.99
C LYS A 49 -9.68 6.01 -6.56
N ILE A 50 -8.43 5.91 -6.11
CA ILE A 50 -8.09 5.46 -4.77
C ILE A 50 -7.28 6.57 -4.09
N TYR A 51 -7.72 7.00 -2.91
CA TYR A 51 -7.01 7.93 -2.06
C TYR A 51 -6.50 7.19 -0.83
N VAL A 52 -5.20 7.29 -0.55
CA VAL A 52 -4.60 6.74 0.67
C VAL A 52 -4.28 7.91 1.60
N VAL A 53 -5.01 8.00 2.70
CA VAL A 53 -4.86 9.06 3.71
C VAL A 53 -4.04 8.50 4.86
N CYS A 54 -2.89 9.10 5.15
CA CYS A 54 -1.99 8.63 6.19
C CYS A 54 -1.30 9.78 6.91
N ARG A 55 -0.88 9.55 8.16
CA ARG A 55 -0.08 10.51 8.95
C ARG A 55 1.39 10.48 8.52
N THR A 56 1.91 9.28 8.30
CA THR A 56 3.28 9.02 7.84
C THR A 56 3.24 8.12 6.63
N ARG A 57 4.03 8.46 5.61
CA ARG A 57 4.13 7.68 4.37
C ARG A 57 5.27 6.67 4.52
N ASN A 58 4.93 5.39 4.60
CA ASN A 58 5.92 4.32 4.64
C ASN A 58 6.44 4.00 3.24
N LEU A 59 7.66 3.49 3.15
CA LEU A 59 8.15 2.85 1.93
C LEU A 59 7.46 1.48 1.77
N SER A 60 6.93 1.23 0.59
CA SER A 60 6.30 -0.04 0.21
C SER A 60 7.27 -0.80 -0.67
N GLY A 61 7.61 -2.01 -0.25
CA GLY A 61 8.44 -2.93 -1.02
C GLY A 61 7.61 -3.89 -1.87
N THR A 62 8.25 -4.48 -2.88
CA THR A 62 7.65 -5.59 -3.62
C THR A 62 7.62 -6.86 -2.77
N LYS A 63 6.69 -7.79 -3.05
CA LYS A 63 6.68 -9.11 -2.40
C LYS A 63 8.00 -9.88 -2.62
N ILE A 64 8.65 -9.68 -3.77
CA ILE A 64 9.93 -10.30 -4.08
C ILE A 64 10.99 -9.85 -3.08
N THR A 65 11.09 -8.55 -2.80
CA THR A 65 12.03 -8.05 -1.78
C THR A 65 11.74 -8.67 -0.42
N SER A 66 10.46 -8.76 -0.02
CA SER A 66 10.08 -9.40 1.25
C SER A 66 10.50 -10.87 1.33
N TRP A 67 10.38 -11.63 0.24
CA TRP A 67 10.83 -13.03 0.18
C TRP A 67 12.34 -13.15 0.29
N LEU A 68 13.09 -12.30 -0.41
CA LEU A 68 14.55 -12.29 -0.33
C LEU A 68 15.04 -12.03 1.09
N VAL A 69 14.45 -11.07 1.80
CA VAL A 69 14.76 -10.82 3.22
C VAL A 69 14.46 -12.05 4.09
N GLY A 70 13.34 -12.72 3.84
CA GLY A 70 12.96 -13.92 4.59
C GLY A 70 13.84 -15.15 4.35
N LEU A 71 14.58 -15.20 3.24
CA LEU A 71 15.51 -16.28 2.92
C LEU A 71 16.89 -16.09 3.56
N LEU A 72 17.21 -14.88 4.02
CA LEU A 72 18.51 -14.61 4.62
C LEU A 72 18.50 -14.99 6.10
N GLU A 73 19.52 -15.73 6.51
CA GLU A 73 19.77 -16.03 7.93
C GLU A 73 20.19 -14.79 8.71
N PHE A 74 20.84 -13.84 8.02
CA PHE A 74 21.31 -12.58 8.59
C PHE A 74 20.41 -11.41 8.16
N PRO A 75 20.24 -10.40 9.03
CA PRO A 75 19.44 -9.22 8.69
C PRO A 75 20.03 -8.50 7.47
N MET A 76 19.17 -8.23 6.49
CA MET A 76 19.58 -7.49 5.30
C MET A 76 19.94 -6.04 5.67
N PRO A 77 21.10 -5.52 5.19
CA PRO A 77 21.42 -4.11 5.37
C PRO A 77 20.35 -3.19 4.77
N ALA A 78 20.02 -2.11 5.48
CA ALA A 78 19.01 -1.14 5.04
C ALA A 78 19.36 -0.50 3.69
N THR A 79 20.64 -0.33 3.38
CA THR A 79 21.11 0.22 2.10
C THR A 79 20.73 -0.66 0.92
N VAL A 80 20.89 -1.99 1.06
CA VAL A 80 20.51 -2.97 0.03
C VAL A 80 18.99 -3.00 -0.16
N MET A 81 18.24 -2.87 0.94
CA MET A 81 16.78 -2.75 0.88
C MET A 81 16.34 -1.49 0.11
N LEU A 82 16.91 -0.33 0.42
CA LEU A 82 16.60 0.93 -0.26
C LEU A 82 17.00 0.90 -1.74
N GLU A 83 18.14 0.30 -2.07
CA GLU A 83 18.55 0.08 -3.46
C GLU A 83 17.52 -0.79 -4.21
N SER A 84 17.00 -1.83 -3.57
CA SER A 84 15.95 -2.66 -4.18
C SER A 84 14.65 -1.88 -4.46
N PHE A 85 14.36 -0.85 -3.66
CA PHE A 85 13.19 0.00 -3.83
C PHE A 85 13.39 1.09 -4.88
N SER A 86 14.62 1.59 -5.04
CA SER A 86 14.97 2.71 -5.92
C SER A 86 14.32 2.61 -7.30
N LYS A 87 14.53 1.48 -8.01
CA LYS A 87 14.02 1.27 -9.37
C LYS A 87 12.52 1.49 -9.52
N MET A 88 11.73 1.12 -8.52
CA MET A 88 10.28 1.30 -8.55
C MET A 88 9.88 2.75 -8.29
N TYR A 89 10.56 3.41 -7.35
CA TYR A 89 10.27 4.78 -6.95
C TYR A 89 10.84 5.82 -7.91
N ASP A 90 11.91 5.50 -8.65
CA ASP A 90 12.47 6.33 -9.72
C ASP A 90 11.46 6.53 -10.86
N LEU A 91 10.65 5.49 -11.16
CA LEU A 91 9.54 5.60 -12.12
C LEU A 91 8.44 6.58 -11.66
N LEU A 92 8.36 6.82 -10.36
CA LEU A 92 7.43 7.77 -9.74
C LEU A 92 8.08 9.14 -9.49
N GLY A 93 9.36 9.33 -9.83
CA GLY A 93 10.13 10.52 -9.53
C GLY A 93 10.32 10.77 -8.02
N TYR A 94 10.30 9.72 -7.20
CA TYR A 94 10.43 9.82 -5.75
C TYR A 94 11.77 9.25 -5.28
N ASP A 95 12.52 10.04 -4.50
CA ASP A 95 13.82 9.64 -3.96
C ASP A 95 13.65 8.90 -2.62
N VAL A 96 13.87 7.59 -2.63
CA VAL A 96 13.75 6.73 -1.45
C VAL A 96 14.76 7.05 -0.35
N TRP A 97 15.92 7.61 -0.70
CA TRP A 97 16.99 7.93 0.26
C TRP A 97 16.69 9.19 1.06
N LYS A 98 15.81 10.05 0.55
CA LYS A 98 15.34 11.26 1.23
C LYS A 98 14.03 11.04 1.99
N SER A 99 13.50 9.83 1.98
CA SER A 99 12.27 9.54 2.71
C SER A 99 12.51 9.79 4.20
N PRO A 100 11.66 10.58 4.88
CA PRO A 100 11.80 10.79 6.32
C PRO A 100 11.67 9.45 7.03
N SER A 101 12.65 9.15 7.88
CA SER A 101 12.69 7.99 8.78
C SER A 101 11.63 8.09 9.87
#